data_AF-A0A1Y3B685-F1
#
_entry.id   AF-A0A1Y3B685-F1
#
_cell.length_a   1.000
_cell.length_b   1.000
_cell.length_c   1.000
_cell.angle_alpha   90.00
_cell.angle_beta   90.00
_cell.angle_gamma   90.00
#
_symmetry.space_group_name_H-M   'P 1'
#
loop_
_entity.id
_entity.type
_entity.pdbx_description
1 polymer ?
#
loop_
_entity_poly.entity_id
_entity_poly.type
_entity_poly.pdbx_seq_one_letter_code
_entity_poly.pdbx_strand_id
1 'polypeptide(L)'
;MESTVTTASSIPFSMTNGFPSSPTPPTSNEFDNKNLTSSNESLTITESRDWSIRASPRALATINPIRKIVETMNLTPNPEKPFIPLSIGDPTLFGNFKPCDEILDSMLTTVNSSKFNGYQPASGNEEARKAVAEYCSSYGMNVTAKVGKTLIN
;
A
#
# COMPACT_ATOMS: atom_id res chain seq x y z
N MET A 1 -9.15 -11.36 53.47
CA MET A 1 -8.97 -12.40 52.44
C MET A 1 -8.44 -11.69 51.21
N GLU A 2 -7.13 -11.73 51.04
CA GLU A 2 -6.40 -11.10 49.94
C GLU A 2 -6.67 -11.84 48.64
N SER A 3 -7.05 -11.10 47.60
CA SER A 3 -7.11 -11.59 46.22
C SER A 3 -5.80 -11.23 45.52
N THR A 4 -5.00 -12.27 45.25
CA THR A 4 -3.70 -12.20 44.57
C THR A 4 -3.86 -11.73 43.13
N VAL A 5 -3.23 -10.62 42.79
CA VAL A 5 -3.04 -10.14 41.41
C VAL A 5 -1.89 -10.93 40.78
N THR A 6 -2.20 -11.81 39.83
CA THR A 6 -1.18 -12.52 39.05
C THR A 6 -0.60 -11.58 38.01
N THR A 7 0.59 -11.02 38.30
CA THR A 7 1.40 -10.25 37.36
C THR A 7 2.00 -11.18 36.31
N ALA A 8 1.66 -10.98 35.03
CA ALA A 8 2.27 -11.73 33.93
C ALA A 8 3.75 -11.33 33.76
N SER A 9 4.65 -12.31 33.82
CA SER A 9 6.08 -12.12 33.63
C SER A 9 6.40 -11.71 32.20
N SER A 10 7.07 -10.57 32.03
CA SER A 10 7.61 -10.10 30.76
C SER A 10 8.69 -11.07 30.25
N ILE A 11 8.43 -11.71 29.11
CA ILE A 11 9.47 -12.41 28.35
C ILE A 11 10.20 -11.36 27.52
N PRO A 12 11.53 -11.19 27.64
CA PRO A 12 12.26 -10.25 26.81
C PRO A 12 12.34 -10.78 25.36
N PHE A 13 11.72 -10.06 24.44
CA PHE A 13 11.84 -10.28 23.00
C PHE A 13 13.23 -9.83 22.55
N SER A 14 14.12 -10.78 22.29
CA SER A 14 15.45 -10.52 21.72
C SER A 14 15.34 -10.36 20.20
N MET A 15 15.44 -9.12 19.71
CA MET A 15 15.67 -8.84 18.29
C MET A 15 17.18 -8.90 18.02
N THR A 16 17.68 -10.04 17.54
CA THR A 16 18.99 -10.08 16.89
C THR A 16 18.84 -9.54 15.47
N ASN A 17 19.14 -8.26 15.28
CA ASN A 17 19.24 -7.64 13.95
C ASN A 17 20.52 -8.11 13.25
N GLY A 18 20.43 -9.26 12.60
CA GLY A 18 21.46 -9.78 11.70
C GLY A 18 21.01 -9.70 10.25
N PHE A 19 20.63 -8.51 9.76
CA PHE A 19 20.53 -8.27 8.32
C PHE A 19 21.87 -7.72 7.84
N PRO A 20 22.62 -8.41 6.97
CA PRO A 20 23.79 -7.82 6.34
C PRO A 20 23.33 -6.61 5.52
N SER A 21 23.91 -5.45 5.80
CA SER A 21 23.72 -4.21 5.07
C SER A 21 23.95 -4.43 3.57
N SER A 22 22.97 -4.07 2.74
CA SER A 22 23.08 -4.19 1.28
C SER A 22 24.25 -3.35 0.77
N PRO A 23 25.07 -3.86 -0.18
CA PRO A 23 26.15 -3.08 -0.75
C PRO A 23 25.59 -1.87 -1.52
N THR A 24 26.12 -0.69 -1.22
CA THR A 24 25.84 0.55 -1.98
C THR A 24 26.42 0.45 -3.39
N PRO A 25 25.69 0.84 -4.45
CA PRO A 25 26.17 0.72 -5.82
C PRO A 25 27.24 1.78 -6.14
N PRO A 26 28.27 1.45 -6.95
CA PRO A 26 29.32 2.38 -7.32
C PRO A 26 28.83 3.43 -8.32
N THR A 27 29.25 4.68 -8.11
CA THR A 27 29.11 5.81 -9.03
C THR A 27 29.91 5.57 -10.31
N SER A 28 29.24 5.70 -11.46
CA SER A 28 29.82 5.48 -12.79
C SER A 28 30.80 6.59 -13.19
N ASN A 29 32.07 6.24 -13.44
CA ASN A 29 33.01 7.09 -14.16
C ASN A 29 33.54 6.36 -15.41
N GLU A 30 33.35 7.05 -16.54
CA GLU A 30 34.09 7.11 -17.81
C GLU A 30 34.75 5.85 -18.41
N PHE A 31 34.32 5.56 -19.63
CA PHE A 31 34.90 4.60 -20.57
C PHE A 31 36.29 5.04 -21.03
N ASP A 32 37.27 4.13 -20.97
CA ASP A 32 38.46 4.19 -21.81
C ASP A 32 38.82 2.80 -22.33
N ASN A 33 38.94 2.70 -23.65
CA ASN A 33 39.03 1.46 -24.41
C ASN A 33 40.48 1.29 -24.90
N LYS A 34 41.23 0.30 -24.39
CA LYS A 34 42.51 -0.12 -24.97
C LYS A 34 42.65 -1.64 -24.98
N ASN A 35 42.95 -2.15 -26.18
CA ASN A 35 43.19 -3.53 -26.58
C ASN A 35 44.17 -4.30 -25.67
N LEU A 36 44.06 -5.64 -25.58
CA LEU A 36 44.86 -6.60 -26.35
C LEU A 36 44.93 -8.00 -25.68
N THR A 37 44.62 -9.03 -26.49
CA THR A 37 45.19 -10.40 -26.54
C THR A 37 45.02 -11.48 -25.46
N SER A 38 44.67 -12.66 -26.02
CA SER A 38 45.20 -14.01 -25.72
C SER A 38 44.57 -14.80 -24.57
N SER A 39 43.69 -15.72 -25.00
CA SER A 39 43.59 -17.13 -24.61
C SER A 39 44.31 -17.57 -23.33
N ASN A 40 43.52 -17.90 -22.31
CA ASN A 40 43.67 -19.07 -21.46
C ASN A 40 42.33 -19.34 -20.76
N GLU A 41 41.72 -20.48 -21.08
CA GLU A 41 40.48 -20.95 -20.45
C GLU A 41 40.80 -21.41 -19.04
N SER A 42 40.59 -20.53 -18.06
CA SER A 42 40.48 -20.89 -16.65
C SER A 42 39.10 -20.40 -16.20
N LEU A 43 38.19 -21.35 -15.94
CA LEU A 43 36.88 -21.07 -15.37
C LEU A 43 37.07 -20.60 -13.92
N THR A 44 37.43 -19.33 -13.77
CA THR A 44 37.44 -18.63 -12.50
C THR A 44 36.00 -18.22 -12.19
N ILE A 45 35.33 -19.01 -11.34
CA ILE A 45 34.06 -18.62 -10.76
C ILE A 45 34.32 -17.54 -9.71
N THR A 46 34.46 -16.28 -10.13
CA THR A 46 34.31 -15.10 -9.26
C THR A 46 33.96 -13.84 -10.08
N GLU A 47 32.95 -13.91 -10.94
CA GLU A 47 32.24 -12.70 -11.35
C GLU A 47 31.16 -12.46 -10.30
N SER A 48 31.47 -11.59 -9.32
CA SER A 48 30.43 -10.99 -8.49
C SER A 48 29.47 -10.28 -9.44
N ARG A 49 28.32 -10.91 -9.72
CA ARG A 49 27.29 -10.29 -10.55
C ARG A 49 26.84 -9.02 -9.83
N ASP A 50 27.19 -7.87 -10.37
CA ASP A 50 26.68 -6.60 -9.89
C ASP A 50 25.14 -6.63 -9.89
N TRP A 51 24.55 -6.27 -8.76
CA TRP A 51 23.10 -6.19 -8.58
C TRP A 51 22.53 -5.06 -9.43
N SER A 52 22.21 -5.36 -10.69
CA SER A 52 21.61 -4.42 -11.64
C SER A 52 20.11 -4.67 -11.78
N ILE A 53 19.35 -4.29 -10.74
CA ILE A 53 17.88 -4.36 -10.76
C ILE A 53 17.33 -2.98 -11.15
N ARG A 54 16.61 -2.91 -12.27
CA ARG A 54 15.93 -1.69 -12.73
C ARG A 54 14.42 -1.84 -12.68
N ALA A 55 13.72 -0.74 -12.43
CA ALA A 55 12.27 -0.69 -12.55
C ALA A 55 11.83 -0.95 -14.00
N SER A 56 10.66 -1.58 -14.16
CA SER A 56 10.10 -1.80 -15.49
C SER A 56 9.68 -0.47 -16.13
N PRO A 57 9.68 -0.36 -17.48
CA PRO A 57 9.18 0.84 -18.15
C PRO A 57 7.75 1.22 -17.75
N ARG A 58 6.90 0.21 -17.48
CA ARG A 58 5.51 0.43 -17.02
C ARG A 58 5.43 1.04 -15.63
N ALA A 59 6.31 0.63 -14.72
CA ALA A 59 6.40 1.23 -13.39
C ALA A 59 6.83 2.70 -13.50
N LEU A 60 7.86 2.99 -14.31
CA LEU A 60 8.35 4.35 -14.53
C LEU A 60 7.31 5.27 -15.20
N ALA A 61 6.46 4.71 -16.06
CA ALA A 61 5.40 5.45 -16.73
C ALA A 61 4.13 5.67 -15.87
N THR A 62 4.03 5.05 -14.69
CA THR A 62 2.85 5.19 -13.81
C THR A 62 2.98 6.46 -12.97
N ILE A 63 2.40 7.56 -13.45
CA ILE A 63 2.51 8.89 -12.82
C ILE A 63 1.12 9.38 -12.38
N ASN A 64 1.01 9.86 -11.14
CA ASN A 64 -0.14 10.64 -10.65
C ASN A 64 0.21 12.13 -10.68
N PRO A 65 -0.33 12.93 -11.63
CA PRO A 65 0.03 14.34 -11.78
C PRO A 65 -0.31 15.20 -10.56
N ILE A 66 -1.43 14.94 -9.89
CA ILE A 66 -1.84 15.68 -8.68
C ILE A 66 -0.80 15.47 -7.60
N ARG A 67 -0.42 14.20 -7.36
CA ARG A 67 0.61 13.85 -6.39
C ARG A 67 1.95 14.52 -6.71
N LYS A 68 2.37 14.49 -7.98
CA LYS A 68 3.60 15.15 -8.43
C LYS A 68 3.60 16.63 -8.07
N ILE A 69 2.51 17.35 -8.29
CA ILE A 69 2.44 18.78 -8.00
C ILE A 69 2.41 19.02 -6.49
N VAL A 70 1.49 18.38 -5.78
CA VAL A 70 1.27 18.63 -4.34
C VAL A 70 2.50 18.27 -3.50
N GLU A 71 3.21 17.18 -3.82
CA GLU A 71 4.41 16.75 -3.09
C GLU A 71 5.67 17.53 -3.45
N THR A 72 5.77 18.08 -4.67
CA THR A 72 6.94 18.89 -5.09
C THR A 72 6.75 20.39 -4.87
N MET A 73 5.56 20.79 -4.39
CA MET A 73 5.25 22.19 -4.13
C MET A 73 6.03 22.70 -2.91
N ASN A 74 7.16 23.36 -3.16
CA ASN A 74 7.86 24.12 -2.12
C ASN A 74 7.14 25.46 -1.91
N LEU A 75 6.03 25.43 -1.16
CA LEU A 75 5.38 26.63 -0.68
C LEU A 75 6.17 27.18 0.51
N THR A 76 6.65 28.41 0.40
CA THR A 76 7.07 29.19 1.58
C THR A 76 5.84 29.94 2.08
N PRO A 77 5.14 29.46 3.11
CA PRO A 77 3.94 30.13 3.61
C PRO A 77 4.31 31.48 4.22
N ASN A 78 3.37 32.42 4.19
CA ASN A 78 3.53 33.68 4.90
C ASN A 78 3.61 33.40 6.41
N PRO A 79 4.67 33.83 7.14
CA PRO A 79 4.83 33.56 8.56
C PRO A 79 3.78 34.26 9.45
N GLU A 80 3.15 35.33 8.97
CA GLU A 80 2.14 36.10 9.72
C GLU A 80 0.72 35.52 9.58
N LYS A 81 0.50 34.56 8.67
CA LYS A 81 -0.82 34.01 8.38
C LYS A 81 -0.82 32.49 8.47
N PRO A 82 -1.86 31.88 9.09
CA PRO A 82 -1.99 30.44 9.10
C PRO A 82 -2.16 29.91 7.67
N PHE A 83 -1.47 28.80 7.39
CA PHE A 83 -1.62 28.10 6.12
C PHE A 83 -2.99 27.41 6.05
N ILE A 84 -3.69 27.57 4.92
CA ILE A 84 -4.99 26.94 4.67
C ILE A 84 -4.83 25.98 3.48
N PRO A 85 -4.83 24.65 3.71
CA PRO A 85 -4.63 23.68 2.64
C PRO A 85 -5.94 23.46 1.87
N LEU A 86 -6.08 24.13 0.73
CA LEU A 86 -7.23 23.95 -0.20
C LEU A 86 -6.96 22.92 -1.31
N SER A 87 -5.73 22.40 -1.39
CA SER A 87 -5.30 21.43 -2.40
C SER A 87 -5.54 19.97 -2.01
N ILE A 88 -6.05 19.73 -0.79
CA ILE A 88 -6.27 18.39 -0.25
C ILE A 88 -7.71 17.96 -0.55
N GLY A 89 -7.88 16.82 -1.23
CA GLY A 89 -9.18 16.25 -1.58
C GLY A 89 -9.78 15.30 -0.53
N ASP A 90 -9.19 15.20 0.66
CA ASP A 90 -9.67 14.38 1.77
C ASP A 90 -10.72 15.15 2.59
N PRO A 91 -12.01 14.76 2.55
CA PRO A 91 -13.06 15.44 3.30
C PRO A 91 -12.93 15.25 4.81
N THR A 92 -12.15 14.27 5.28
CA THR A 92 -12.05 13.93 6.70
C THR A 92 -10.98 14.75 7.45
N LEU A 93 -10.13 15.49 6.73
CA LEU A 93 -8.96 16.19 7.26
C LEU A 93 -9.26 17.08 8.46
N PHE A 94 -10.38 17.82 8.43
CA PHE A 94 -10.74 18.76 9.49
C PHE A 94 -11.73 18.17 10.52
N GLY A 95 -12.13 16.90 10.35
CA GLY A 95 -13.02 16.20 11.28
C GLY A 95 -14.49 16.67 11.29
N ASN A 96 -14.85 17.61 10.41
CA ASN A 96 -16.20 18.14 10.24
C ASN A 96 -17.11 17.20 9.42
N PHE A 97 -16.53 16.32 8.60
CA PHE A 97 -17.26 15.27 7.89
C PHE A 97 -16.98 13.91 8.53
N LYS A 98 -17.93 13.45 9.34
CA LYS A 98 -17.87 12.12 9.98
C LYS A 98 -18.80 11.14 9.23
N PRO A 99 -18.43 9.86 9.14
CA PRO A 99 -19.35 8.81 8.69
C PRO A 99 -20.60 8.78 9.59
N CYS A 100 -21.73 8.30 9.05
CA CYS A 100 -22.94 8.11 9.84
C CYS A 100 -22.81 6.89 10.77
N ASP A 101 -23.58 6.88 11.86
CA ASP A 101 -23.49 5.86 12.91
C ASP A 101 -23.86 4.47 12.38
N GLU A 102 -24.78 4.38 11.40
CA GLU A 102 -25.20 3.10 10.81
C GLU A 102 -24.03 2.38 10.12
N ILE A 103 -23.09 3.12 9.52
CA ILE A 103 -21.88 2.55 8.92
C ILE A 103 -20.94 2.03 10.00
N LEU A 104 -20.77 2.80 11.08
CA LEU A 104 -19.89 2.45 12.20
C LEU A 104 -20.39 1.18 12.92
N ASP A 105 -21.69 1.13 13.23
CA ASP A 105 -22.33 -0.01 13.90
C ASP A 105 -22.27 -1.27 13.04
N SER A 106 -22.51 -1.14 11.73
CA SER A 106 -22.41 -2.25 10.78
C SER A 106 -20.99 -2.80 10.68
N MET A 107 -19.98 -1.92 10.63
CA MET A 107 -18.57 -2.32 10.63
C MET A 107 -18.18 -3.04 11.92
N LEU A 108 -18.54 -2.48 13.08
CA LEU A 108 -18.25 -3.09 14.38
C LEU A 108 -18.89 -4.47 14.52
N THR A 109 -20.16 -4.60 14.13
CA THR A 109 -20.89 -5.86 14.13
C THR A 109 -20.23 -6.90 13.22
N THR A 110 -19.85 -6.48 12.01
CA THR A 110 -19.21 -7.35 11.02
C THR A 110 -17.88 -7.88 11.53
N VAL A 111 -17.02 -7.01 12.06
CA VAL A 111 -15.70 -7.38 12.62
C VAL A 111 -15.87 -8.31 13.82
N ASN A 112 -16.75 -7.97 14.77
CA ASN A 112 -16.99 -8.81 15.95
C ASN A 112 -17.55 -10.20 15.59
N SER A 113 -18.31 -10.31 14.50
CA SER A 113 -18.84 -11.60 14.07
C SER A 113 -17.77 -12.59 13.59
N SER A 114 -16.61 -12.09 13.14
CA SER A 114 -15.54 -12.88 12.49
C SER A 114 -15.99 -13.73 11.29
N LYS A 115 -17.20 -13.53 10.75
CA LYS A 115 -17.76 -14.34 9.65
C LYS A 115 -17.26 -13.93 8.27
N PHE A 116 -16.77 -12.69 8.13
CA PHE A 116 -16.45 -12.08 6.84
C PHE A 116 -14.95 -11.88 6.61
N ASN A 117 -14.10 -12.60 7.35
CA ASN A 117 -12.64 -12.47 7.28
C ASN A 117 -11.99 -13.26 6.14
N GLY A 118 -12.78 -14.10 5.44
CA GLY A 118 -12.30 -14.95 4.35
C GLY A 118 -12.22 -14.23 3.00
N TYR A 119 -11.67 -14.92 2.01
CA TYR A 119 -11.64 -14.44 0.63
C TYR A 119 -13.06 -14.21 0.10
N GLN A 120 -13.21 -13.08 -0.58
CA GLN A 120 -14.43 -12.72 -1.27
C GLN A 120 -14.22 -12.83 -2.79
N PRO A 121 -15.29 -12.98 -3.59
CA PRO A 121 -15.19 -12.93 -5.04
C PRO A 121 -14.51 -11.63 -5.50
N ALA A 122 -13.67 -11.69 -6.54
CA ALA A 122 -13.01 -10.51 -7.08
C ALA A 122 -13.99 -9.43 -7.59
N SER A 123 -15.22 -9.83 -7.92
CA SER A 123 -16.30 -8.92 -8.30
C SER A 123 -17.01 -8.26 -7.11
N GLY A 124 -16.71 -8.67 -5.87
CA GLY A 124 -17.43 -8.30 -4.66
C GLY A 124 -18.58 -9.27 -4.30
N ASN A 125 -19.04 -9.17 -3.05
CA ASN A 125 -20.09 -10.02 -2.49
C ASN A 125 -21.44 -9.77 -3.15
N GLU A 126 -22.28 -10.81 -3.19
CA GLU A 126 -23.62 -10.68 -3.76
C GLU A 126 -24.46 -9.64 -3.03
N GLU A 127 -24.47 -9.67 -1.70
CA GLU A 127 -25.17 -8.71 -0.85
C GLU A 127 -24.72 -7.26 -1.12
N ALA A 128 -23.40 -7.03 -1.18
CA ALA A 128 -22.84 -5.70 -1.47
C ALA A 128 -23.25 -5.21 -2.86
N ARG A 129 -23.18 -6.07 -3.89
CA ARG A 129 -23.56 -5.71 -5.26
C ARG A 129 -25.05 -5.43 -5.39
N LYS A 130 -25.89 -6.18 -4.67
CA LYS A 130 -27.33 -5.95 -4.61
C LYS A 130 -27.64 -4.61 -3.94
N ALA A 131 -27.04 -4.32 -2.79
CA ALA A 131 -27.23 -3.05 -2.08
C ALA A 131 -26.85 -1.84 -2.95
N VAL A 132 -25.75 -1.92 -3.69
CA VAL A 132 -25.36 -0.86 -4.65
C VAL A 132 -26.39 -0.70 -5.76
N ALA A 133 -26.86 -1.81 -6.38
CA ALA A 133 -27.85 -1.75 -7.45
C ALA A 133 -29.19 -1.15 -6.97
N GLU A 134 -29.64 -1.51 -5.77
CA GLU A 134 -30.86 -0.98 -5.15
C GLU A 134 -30.75 0.51 -4.86
N TYR A 135 -29.65 0.93 -4.21
CA TYR A 135 -29.38 2.35 -3.96
C TYR A 135 -29.31 3.15 -5.28
N CYS A 136 -28.60 2.63 -6.28
CA CYS A 136 -28.52 3.29 -7.59
C CYS A 136 -29.89 3.43 -8.26
N SER A 137 -30.74 2.41 -8.15
CA SER A 137 -32.09 2.40 -8.71
C SER A 137 -32.99 3.46 -8.07
N SER A 138 -32.84 3.76 -6.77
CA SER A 138 -33.60 4.84 -6.12
C SER A 138 -33.27 6.24 -6.67
N TYR A 139 -32.13 6.40 -7.36
CA TYR A 139 -31.76 7.64 -8.07
C TYR A 139 -32.01 7.56 -9.58
N GLY A 140 -32.78 6.58 -10.05
CA GLY A 140 -33.15 6.42 -11.46
C GLY A 140 -32.03 5.87 -12.35
N MET A 141 -30.95 5.33 -11.77
CA MET A 141 -29.88 4.69 -12.54
C MET A 141 -30.22 3.23 -12.83
N ASN A 142 -30.08 2.80 -14.09
CA ASN A 142 -30.31 1.40 -14.49
C ASN A 142 -29.06 0.56 -14.24
N VAL A 143 -28.88 0.11 -13.00
CA VAL A 143 -27.76 -0.74 -12.57
C VAL A 143 -28.31 -2.06 -12.05
N THR A 144 -27.81 -3.18 -12.57
CA THR A 144 -28.25 -4.53 -12.16
C THR A 144 -27.13 -5.28 -11.44
N ALA A 145 -27.47 -5.96 -10.36
CA ALA A 145 -26.54 -6.83 -9.66
C ALA A 145 -26.36 -8.13 -10.46
N LYS A 146 -25.15 -8.36 -10.97
CA LYS A 146 -24.82 -9.60 -11.69
C LYS A 146 -24.88 -10.78 -10.70
N VAL A 147 -25.72 -11.78 -10.88
CA VAL A 147 -25.69 -12.96 -9.98
C VAL A 147 -24.37 -13.72 -10.18
N GLY A 148 -23.72 -14.12 -9.08
CA GLY A 148 -22.51 -14.95 -9.16
C GLY A 148 -22.85 -16.30 -9.76
N LYS A 149 -21.97 -16.86 -10.60
CA LYS A 149 -22.19 -18.21 -11.13
C LYS A 149 -21.96 -19.18 -9.97
N THR A 150 -23.01 -19.80 -9.44
CA THR A 150 -22.88 -20.90 -8.47
C THR A 150 -22.06 -21.99 -9.13
N LEU A 151 -20.83 -22.20 -8.65
CA LEU A 151 -20.10 -23.41 -8.97
C LEU A 151 -20.84 -24.52 -8.26
N ILE A 152 -21.72 -25.19 -9.00
CA ILE A 152 -22.31 -26.46 -8.61
C ILE A 152 -21.14 -27.43 -8.42
N ASN A 153 -20.97 -27.93 -7.19
CA ASN A 153 -20.07 -29.05 -6.90
C ASN A 153 -20.71 -30.35 -7.37
#